data_AF-A0A0A0DBT6-F1
#
_entry.id   AF-A0A0A0DBT6-F1
#
_cell.length_a   1.000
_cell.length_b   1.000
_cell.length_c   1.000
_cell.angle_alpha   90.00
_cell.angle_beta   90.00
_cell.angle_gamma   90.00
#
_symmetry.space_group_name_H-M   'P 1'
#
loop_
_entity.id
_entity.type
_entity.pdbx_description
1 polymer ?
#
loop_
_entity_poly.entity_id
_entity_poly.type
_entity_poly.pdbx_seq_one_letter_code
_entity_poly.pdbx_strand_id
1 'polypeptide(L)' 'MADAIVRVVGTPFGRRPFRVHVDPSQDGAEIVNGVADRVRAELLRRIGLEDILTPRAIG' A
#
# COMPACT_ATOMS: atom_id res chain seq x y z
N MET A 1 -8.11 -11.46 10.70
CA MET A 1 -8.05 -11.21 9.23
C MET A 1 -9.27 -10.40 8.75
N ALA A 2 -10.49 -10.90 8.93
CA ALA A 2 -11.71 -10.23 8.45
C ALA A 2 -11.83 -8.76 8.90
N ASP A 3 -11.54 -8.46 10.17
CA ASP A 3 -11.60 -7.08 10.69
C ASP A 3 -10.64 -6.12 9.98
N ALA A 4 -9.48 -6.61 9.52
CA ALA A 4 -8.54 -5.79 8.78
C ALA A 4 -9.11 -5.36 7.43
N ILE A 5 -9.81 -6.27 6.75
CA ILE A 5 -10.51 -5.97 5.50
C ILE A 5 -11.63 -4.96 5.74
N VAL A 6 -12.45 -5.17 6.78
CA VAL A 6 -13.53 -4.23 7.15
C VAL A 6 -12.97 -2.82 7.37
N ARG A 7 -11.85 -2.68 8.09
CA ARG A 7 -11.19 -1.38 8.30
C ARG A 7 -10.71 -0.74 6.99
N VAL A 8 -10.09 -1.52 6.10
CA VAL A 8 -9.62 -1.02 4.79
C VAL A 8 -10.80 -0.54 3.93
N VAL A 9 -11.89 -1.30 3.87
CA VAL A 9 -13.10 -0.91 3.13
C VAL A 9 -13.68 0.39 3.67
N GLY A 10 -13.77 0.51 5.01
CA GLY A 10 -14.29 1.70 5.69
C GLY A 10 -13.39 2.94 5.67
N THR A 11 -12.15 2.83 5.17
CA THR A 11 -11.25 3.99 5.08
C THR A 11 -11.67 4.92 3.94
N PRO A 12 -11.62 6.26 4.12
CA PRO A 12 -11.94 7.22 3.06
C PRO A 12 -11.12 7.02 1.79
N PHE A 13 -11.66 7.48 0.65
CA PHE A 13 -10.93 7.49 -0.62
C PHE A 13 -9.58 8.20 -0.48
N GLY A 14 -8.54 7.65 -1.12
CA GLY A 14 -7.17 8.18 -1.07
C GLY A 14 -6.45 8.02 0.28
N ARG A 15 -7.10 7.45 1.31
CA ARG A 15 -6.51 7.24 2.64
C ARG A 15 -6.26 5.77 2.98
N ARG A 16 -6.67 4.85 2.11
CA ARG A 16 -6.43 3.40 2.30
C ARG A 16 -4.93 3.13 2.35
N PRO A 17 -4.47 2.31 3.31
CA PRO A 17 -3.08 1.87 3.32
C PRO A 17 -2.83 1.04 2.05
N PHE A 18 -1.64 1.20 1.46
CA PHE A 18 -1.24 0.44 0.28
C PHE A 18 -1.14 -1.07 0.59
N ARG A 19 -0.77 -1.42 1.82
CA ARG A 19 -0.65 -2.79 2.30
C ARG A 19 -1.06 -2.89 3.76
N VAL A 20 -1.67 -4.01 4.14
CA VAL A 20 -1.98 -4.37 5.53
C VAL A 20 -1.42 -5.75 5.80
N HIS A 21 -0.62 -5.87 6.87
CA HIS A 21 -0.05 -7.13 7.31
C HIS A 21 -0.91 -7.72 8.43
N VAL A 22 -1.32 -8.98 8.26
CA VAL A 22 -1.93 -9.81 9.31
C VAL A 22 -1.14 -11.10 9.33
N ASP A 23 -0.01 -11.08 10.03
CA ASP A 23 0.96 -12.17 10.07
C ASP A 23 1.24 -12.57 11.53
N PRO A 24 0.50 -13.57 12.06
CA PRO A 24 0.73 -14.06 13.42
C PRO A 24 2.09 -14.75 13.58
N SER A 25 2.66 -15.27 12.51
CA SER A 25 3.94 -16.00 12.50
C SER A 25 5.15 -15.08 12.51
N GLN A 26 5.01 -13.80 12.14
CA GLN A 26 6.11 -12.86 11.98
C GLN A 26 7.20 -13.42 11.06
N ASP A 27 6.78 -13.88 9.87
CA ASP A 27 7.65 -14.53 8.90
C ASP A 27 8.61 -13.55 8.18
N GLY A 28 8.45 -12.25 8.42
CA GLY A 28 9.28 -11.19 7.86
C GLY A 28 8.70 -10.54 6.59
N ALA A 29 7.50 -10.95 6.14
CA ALA A 29 6.86 -10.38 4.96
C ALA A 29 6.62 -8.87 5.08
N GLU A 30 6.36 -8.33 6.27
CA GLU A 30 6.21 -6.88 6.48
C GLU A 30 7.46 -6.10 6.06
N ILE A 31 8.63 -6.59 6.46
CA ILE A 31 9.91 -5.94 6.17
C ILE A 31 10.23 -6.01 4.67
N VAL A 32 10.13 -7.21 4.09
CA VAL A 32 10.46 -7.42 2.66
C VAL A 32 9.51 -6.60 1.77
N ASN A 33 8.21 -6.61 2.09
CA ASN A 33 7.23 -5.84 1.33
C ASN A 33 7.47 -4.33 1.49
N GLY A 34 7.78 -3.83 2.70
CA GLY A 34 8.10 -2.42 2.90
C GLY A 34 9.27 -1.94 2.06
N VAL A 35 10.33 -2.74 1.96
CA VAL A 35 11.48 -2.44 1.08
C VAL A 35 11.05 -2.44 -0.39
N ALA A 36 10.32 -3.47 -0.81
CA ALA A 36 9.88 -3.60 -2.20
C ALA A 36 8.95 -2.46 -2.63
N ASP A 37 8.01 -2.06 -1.78
CA ASP A 37 7.07 -0.97 -2.03
C ASP A 37 7.80 0.38 -2.15
N ARG A 38 8.82 0.62 -1.30
CA ARG A 38 9.68 1.81 -1.40
C ARG A 38 10.46 1.85 -2.72
N VAL A 39 11.12 0.76 -3.09
CA VAL A 39 11.96 0.70 -4.31
C VAL A 39 11.11 0.93 -5.56
N ARG A 40 9.91 0.33 -5.63
CA ARG A 40 8.98 0.55 -6.75
C ARG A 40 8.50 2.00 -6.81
N ALA A 41 8.15 2.60 -5.68
CA ALA A 41 7.74 4.00 -5.64
C ALA A 41 8.88 4.94 -6.06
N GLU A 42 10.12 4.63 -5.68
CA GLU A 42 11.28 5.41 -6.09
C GLU A 42 11.58 5.28 -7.59
N LEU A 43 11.45 4.08 -8.15
CA LEU A 43 11.54 3.90 -9.61
C LEU A 43 10.51 4.79 -10.33
N LEU A 44 9.26 4.76 -9.90
CA LEU A 44 8.18 5.55 -10.52
C LEU A 44 8.46 7.06 -10.44
N ARG A 45 8.98 7.57 -9.32
CA ARG A 45 9.46 8.96 -9.22
C ARG A 45 10.59 9.26 -10.19
N ARG A 46 11.61 8.38 -10.28
CA ARG A 46 12.78 8.59 -11.13
C ARG A 46 12.44 8.65 -12.62
N ILE A 47 11.41 7.94 -13.06
CA ILE A 47 10.99 7.92 -14.46
C ILE A 47 9.85 8.90 -14.77
N GLY A 48 9.47 9.77 -13.83
CA GLY A 48 8.45 10.80 -14.03
C GLY A 48 7.00 10.30 -13.99
N LEU A 49 6.75 9.12 -13.42
CA LEU A 49 5.43 8.51 -13.27
C LEU A 49 4.99 8.46 -11.79
N GLU A 50 5.29 9.50 -11.02
CA GLU A 50 4.91 9.56 -9.61
C GLU A 50 3.42 9.83 -9.38
N ASP A 51 2.72 10.37 -10.37
CA ASP A 51 1.30 10.67 -10.29
C ASP A 51 0.44 9.41 -10.13
N ILE A 52 0.89 8.28 -10.68
CA ILE A 52 0.20 6.99 -10.54
C ILE A 52 0.38 6.34 -9.16
N LEU A 53 1.21 6.90 -8.27
CA LEU A 53 1.35 6.41 -6.88
C LEU A 53 0.14 6.75 -6.01
N THR A 54 -0.77 7.61 -6.50
CA THR A 54 -1.98 7.99 -5.79
C THR A 54 -3.21 7.81 -6.67
N PRO A 55 -4.33 7.33 -6.11
CA PRO A 55 -5.54 7.12 -6.89
C PRO A 55 -6.14 8.46 -7.31
N ARG A 56 -6.53 8.55 -8.58
CA ARG A 56 -7.30 9.68 -9.12
C ARG A 56 -8.79 9.41 -8.93
N ALA A 57 -9.54 10.37 -8.37
CA ALA A 57 -10.99 10.31 -8.40
C ALA A 57 -11.45 10.55 -9.84
N ILE A 58 -12.18 9.61 -10.41
CA ILE A 58 -12.88 9.80 -11.69
C ILE A 58 -14.32 10.15 -11.34
N GLY A 59 -14.73 11.36 -11.71
CA GLY A 59 -16.11 11.85 -11.59
C GLY A 59 -16.98 11.35 -12.72
#